data_AF-A0A928RP20-F1
#
_entry.id   AF-A0A928RP20-F1
#
_cell.length_a   1.000
_cell.length_b   1.000
_cell.length_c   1.000
_cell.angle_alpha   90.00
_cell.angle_beta   90.00
_cell.angle_gamma   90.00
#
_symmetry.space_group_name_H-M   'P 1'
#
loop_
_entity.id
_entity.type
_entity.pdbx_description
1 polymer ?
#
loop_
_entity_poly.entity_id
_entity_poly.type
_entity_poly.pdbx_seq_one_letter_code
_entity_poly.pdbx_strand_id
1 'polypeptide(L)'
;MDIRCRKTRCIYNDRYTCKAKDIVVRKNCECGDYQKGNEKAVDKTKWLFTDNPPVYALQRDTSKMKIGCKADCLFNCEGKCVANGITLNDIKEKPMCVTFLKR
;
A
#
# COMPACT_ATOMS: atom_id res chain seq x y z
N MET A 1 1.36 11.11 5.03
CA MET A 1 0.73 9.75 5.05
C MET A 1 1.69 8.81 4.38
N ASP A 2 2.00 7.69 5.04
CA ASP A 2 2.87 6.67 4.48
C ASP A 2 2.07 5.52 3.89
N ILE A 3 2.32 5.20 2.62
CA ILE A 3 1.68 4.07 1.96
C ILE A 3 2.69 2.94 1.84
N ARG A 4 2.58 1.98 2.73
CA ARG A 4 3.40 0.76 2.70
C ARG A 4 2.81 -0.21 1.69
N CYS A 5 3.56 -0.51 0.64
CA CYS A 5 3.20 -1.50 -0.35
C CYS A 5 4.03 -2.76 -0.11
N ARG A 6 3.43 -3.83 0.44
CA ARG A 6 4.11 -5.12 0.63
C ARG A 6 4.01 -6.02 -0.61
N LYS A 7 3.19 -5.64 -1.59
CA LYS A 7 3.16 -6.20 -2.95
C LYS A 7 4.40 -5.71 -3.72
N THR A 8 5.53 -6.39 -3.53
CA THR A 8 6.82 -5.97 -4.12
C THR A 8 6.82 -6.05 -5.64
N ARG A 9 5.91 -6.83 -6.23
CA ARG A 9 5.70 -6.89 -7.67
C ARG A 9 4.91 -5.70 -8.23
N CYS A 10 4.45 -4.76 -7.42
CA CYS A 10 3.74 -3.59 -7.95
C CYS A 10 4.74 -2.65 -8.66
N ILE A 11 4.44 -2.16 -9.87
CA ILE A 11 5.32 -1.21 -10.57
C ILE A 11 5.50 0.11 -9.80
N TYR A 12 4.53 0.42 -8.95
CA TYR A 12 4.55 1.58 -8.07
C TYR A 12 5.23 1.29 -6.73
N ASN A 13 5.78 0.10 -6.52
CA ASN A 13 6.59 -0.18 -5.35
C ASN A 13 7.98 0.44 -5.53
N ASP A 14 8.42 1.23 -4.56
CA ASP A 14 9.83 1.56 -4.37
C ASP A 14 10.16 1.23 -2.92
N ARG A 15 10.94 0.16 -2.70
CA ARG A 15 11.43 -0.24 -1.37
C ARG A 15 10.33 -0.22 -0.31
N TYR A 16 9.23 -0.93 -0.58
CA TYR A 16 8.04 -1.04 0.27
C TYR A 16 7.21 0.23 0.45
N THR A 17 7.52 1.32 -0.24
CA THR A 17 6.71 2.54 -0.27
C THR A 17 6.02 2.65 -1.63
N CYS A 18 4.74 2.96 -1.64
CA CYS A 18 4.02 3.20 -2.88
C CYS A 18 4.39 4.57 -3.44
N LYS A 19 4.81 4.62 -4.71
CA LYS A 19 5.16 5.83 -5.47
C LYS A 19 4.05 6.39 -6.37
N ALA A 20 2.88 5.74 -6.41
CA ALA A 20 1.72 6.20 -7.18
C ALA A 20 1.31 7.64 -6.77
N LYS A 21 0.78 8.44 -7.69
CA LYS A 21 0.27 9.79 -7.40
C LYS A 21 -1.17 9.75 -6.88
N ASP A 22 -1.95 8.84 -7.44
CA ASP A 22 -3.34 8.62 -7.10
C ASP A 22 -3.53 7.15 -6.70
N ILE A 23 -4.30 6.91 -5.64
CA ILE A 23 -4.66 5.56 -5.21
C ILE A 23 -6.15 5.53 -4.87
N VAL A 24 -6.87 4.53 -5.36
CA VAL A 24 -8.27 4.29 -5.07
C VAL A 24 -8.43 2.93 -4.39
N VAL A 25 -8.86 2.94 -3.13
CA VAL A 25 -9.31 1.73 -2.44
C VAL A 25 -10.76 1.45 -2.87
N ARG A 26 -11.00 0.31 -3.51
CA ARG A 26 -12.32 -0.13 -3.99
C ARG A 26 -13.20 -0.60 -2.83
N LYS A 27 -14.50 -0.81 -3.09
CA LYS A 27 -15.48 -1.31 -2.10
C LYS A 27 -15.02 -2.58 -1.37
N ASN A 28 -14.37 -3.49 -2.09
CA ASN A 28 -13.84 -4.75 -1.55
C ASN A 28 -12.50 -4.59 -0.82
N CYS A 29 -12.10 -3.37 -0.47
CA CYS A 29 -10.81 -3.05 0.17
C CYS A 29 -9.59 -3.35 -0.68
N GLU A 30 -9.77 -3.51 -2.00
CA GLU A 30 -8.70 -3.77 -2.95
C GLU A 30 -8.12 -2.44 -3.45
N CYS A 31 -6.79 -2.35 -3.59
CA CYS A 31 -6.14 -1.27 -4.30
C CYS A 31 -6.47 -1.36 -5.80
N GLY A 32 -7.17 -0.36 -6.33
CA GLY A 32 -7.58 -0.30 -7.72
C GLY A 32 -6.45 -0.01 -8.71
N ASP A 33 -5.37 0.59 -8.22
CA ASP A 33 -4.22 1.05 -9.03
C ASP A 33 -3.03 0.08 -8.96
N TYR A 34 -3.22 -1.09 -8.33
CA TYR A 34 -2.20 -2.12 -8.35
C TYR A 34 -1.97 -2.61 -9.78
N GLN A 35 -0.73 -2.48 -10.25
CA GLN A 35 -0.29 -3.05 -11.51
C GLN A 35 0.90 -3.96 -11.24
N LYS A 36 0.75 -5.22 -11.61
CA LYS A 36 1.80 -6.23 -11.48
C LYS A 36 2.88 -5.95 -12.53
N GLY A 37 4.09 -5.66 -12.09
CA GLY A 37 5.28 -5.56 -12.91
C GLY A 37 5.92 -6.92 -13.17
N ASN A 38 6.97 -6.89 -14.00
CA ASN A 38 7.75 -8.06 -14.39
C ASN A 38 8.84 -8.44 -13.38
N GLU A 39 9.01 -7.64 -12.32
CA GLU A 39 10.03 -7.88 -11.31
C GLU A 39 9.72 -9.14 -10.49
N LYS A 40 10.78 -9.87 -10.11
CA LYS A 40 10.65 -11.03 -9.23
C LYS A 40 10.17 -10.58 -7.85
N ALA A 41 9.35 -11.41 -7.21
CA ALA A 41 8.99 -11.15 -5.82
C ALA A 41 10.27 -11.15 -4.98
N VAL A 42 10.42 -10.16 -4.11
CA VAL A 42 11.56 -10.10 -3.21
C VAL A 42 11.33 -11.18 -2.15
N ASP A 43 12.25 -12.14 -2.07
CA ASP A 43 12.25 -13.12 -0.99
C ASP A 43 12.69 -12.43 0.31
N LYS A 44 11.71 -12.28 1.21
CA LYS A 44 11.89 -11.57 2.49
C LYS A 44 12.37 -12.50 3.59
N THR A 45 12.32 -13.82 3.38
CA THR A 45 12.69 -14.81 4.40
C THR A 45 14.17 -14.73 4.77
N LYS A 46 15.00 -14.36 3.79
CA LYS A 46 16.45 -14.13 3.97
C LYS A 46 16.79 -13.04 4.98
N TRP A 47 15.85 -12.14 5.27
CA TRP A 47 16.06 -10.96 6.11
C TRP A 47 15.44 -11.11 7.51
N LEU A 48 14.67 -12.18 7.76
CA LEU A 48 13.97 -12.41 9.04
C LEU A 48 14.94 -12.61 10.22
N PHE A 49 16.14 -13.10 9.95
CA PHE A 49 17.14 -13.46 10.96
C PHE A 49 18.44 -12.65 10.84
N THR A 50 18.40 -11.52 10.12
CA THR A 50 19.55 -10.63 9.98
C THR A 50 19.31 -9.33 10.74
N ASP A 51 20.35 -8.79 11.37
CA ASP A 51 20.32 -7.47 12.03
C ASP A 51 20.21 -6.29 11.06
N ASN A 52 20.18 -6.55 9.75
CA ASN A 52 20.04 -5.53 8.72
C ASN A 52 18.57 -5.12 8.56
N PRO A 53 18.18 -3.90 8.94
CA PRO A 53 16.81 -3.45 8.75
C PRO A 53 16.49 -3.30 7.25
N PRO A 54 15.25 -3.56 6.82
CA PRO A 54 14.83 -3.30 5.45
C PRO A 54 14.97 -1.81 5.12
N VAL A 55 15.64 -1.52 4.00
CA VAL A 55 15.75 -0.15 3.49
C VAL A 55 14.42 0.27 2.90
N TYR A 56 13.83 1.33 3.43
CA TYR A 56 12.60 1.92 2.93
C TYR A 56 12.89 3.13 2.03
N ALA A 57 12.05 3.39 1.02
CA ALA A 57 12.12 4.66 0.31
C ALA A 57 11.68 5.82 1.22
N LEU A 58 12.14 7.03 0.87
CA LEU A 58 11.86 8.25 1.60
C LEU A 58 10.35 8.47 1.75
N GLN A 59 9.95 8.99 2.91
CA GLN A 59 8.59 9.45 3.17
C GLN A 59 8.24 10.55 2.17
N ARG A 60 7.02 10.49 1.63
CA ARG A 60 6.53 11.49 0.67
C ARG A 60 5.50 12.38 1.33
N ASP A 61 5.50 13.64 0.89
CA ASP A 61 4.52 14.62 1.35
C ASP A 61 3.11 14.24 0.89
N THR A 62 2.22 14.16 1.86
CA THR A 62 0.82 13.79 1.68
C THR A 62 0.03 14.73 0.81
N SER A 63 0.39 16.01 0.83
CA SER A 63 -0.30 17.07 0.09
C SER A 63 -0.31 16.83 -1.42
N LYS A 64 0.66 16.03 -1.91
CA LYS A 64 0.84 15.71 -3.33
C LYS A 64 0.21 14.38 -3.75
N MET A 65 -0.37 13.61 -2.83
CA MET A 65 -1.01 12.33 -3.12
C MET A 65 -2.52 12.41 -2.91
N LYS A 66 -3.30 11.98 -3.90
CA LYS A 66 -4.76 11.87 -3.75
C LYS A 66 -5.14 10.43 -3.50
N ILE A 67 -5.87 10.20 -2.41
CA ILE A 67 -6.27 8.85 -2.01
C ILE A 67 -7.78 8.78 -1.88
N GLY A 68 -8.40 8.17 -2.87
CA GLY A 68 -9.83 7.85 -2.86
C GLY A 68 -10.09 6.58 -2.06
N CYS A 69 -11.18 6.58 -1.30
CA CYS A 69 -11.67 5.39 -0.60
C CYS A 69 -13.16 5.18 -0.92
N LYS A 70 -13.49 4.04 -1.52
CA LYS A 70 -14.87 3.59 -1.74
C LYS A 70 -15.27 2.45 -0.81
N ALA A 71 -14.34 2.00 0.05
CA ALA A 71 -14.62 0.98 1.05
C ALA A 71 -15.47 1.56 2.19
N ASP A 72 -16.35 0.73 2.75
CA ASP A 72 -17.10 1.09 3.96
C ASP A 72 -16.20 0.92 5.18
N CYS A 73 -15.36 1.92 5.43
CA CYS A 73 -14.36 1.89 6.48
C CYS A 73 -14.37 3.13 7.37
N LEU A 74 -13.87 2.96 8.60
CA LEU A 74 -13.71 4.04 9.59
C LEU A 74 -12.93 5.24 9.04
N PHE A 75 -11.93 4.99 8.19
CA PHE A 75 -11.08 6.01 7.60
C PHE A 75 -11.62 6.61 6.30
N ASN A 76 -12.81 6.22 5.86
CA ASN A 76 -13.47 6.82 4.72
C ASN A 76 -14.27 8.05 5.17
N CYS A 77 -13.82 9.23 4.75
CA CYS A 77 -14.53 10.49 4.94
C CYS A 77 -14.92 11.03 3.56
N GLU A 78 -16.21 10.93 3.22
CA GLU A 78 -16.77 11.45 1.96
C GLU A 78 -16.03 10.96 0.68
N GLY A 79 -15.58 9.71 0.67
CA GLY A 79 -14.88 9.14 -0.48
C GLY A 79 -13.37 9.38 -0.49
N LYS A 80 -12.82 10.05 0.53
CA LYS A 80 -11.38 10.28 0.72
C LYS A 80 -10.87 9.46 1.90
N CYS A 81 -9.66 8.90 1.77
CA CYS A 81 -9.02 8.20 2.88
C CYS A 81 -8.29 9.21 3.79
N VAL A 82 -8.63 9.21 5.07
CA VAL A 82 -7.98 10.06 6.10
C VAL A 82 -7.01 9.27 7.00
N ALA A 83 -6.72 8.01 6.68
CA ALA A 83 -5.82 7.18 7.47
C ALA A 83 -4.37 7.71 7.43
N ASN A 84 -3.66 7.78 8.55
CA ASN A 84 -2.27 8.27 8.56
C ASN A 84 -1.27 7.35 7.84
N GLY A 85 -1.66 6.11 7.54
CA GLY A 85 -0.91 5.24 6.65
C GLY A 85 -1.72 4.07 6.09
N ILE A 86 -1.44 3.69 4.84
CA ILE A 86 -2.11 2.60 4.15
C ILE A 86 -1.13 1.45 3.94
N THR A 87 -1.46 0.27 4.45
CA THR A 87 -0.68 -0.94 4.16
C THR A 87 -1.39 -1.81 3.14
N LEU A 88 -0.78 -2.00 1.98
CA LEU A 88 -1.20 -3.00 0.99
C LEU A 88 -0.42 -4.28 1.20
N ASN A 89 -1.10 -5.42 1.31
CA ASN A 89 -0.43 -6.69 1.64
C ASN A 89 -0.53 -7.73 0.53
N ASP A 90 0.42 -8.68 0.56
CA ASP A 90 0.58 -9.76 -0.41
C ASP A 90 0.00 -11.11 0.07
N ILE A 91 -0.51 -11.18 1.31
CA ILE A 91 -0.98 -12.46 1.88
C ILE A 91 -2.11 -13.10 1.04
N LYS A 92 -2.88 -12.30 0.30
CA LYS A 92 -3.90 -12.78 -0.64
C LYS A 92 -3.48 -12.50 -2.08
N GLU A 93 -3.95 -13.26 -3.06
CA GLU A 93 -3.70 -12.99 -4.49
C GLU A 93 -3.96 -11.53 -4.86
N LYS A 94 -5.00 -10.95 -4.25
CA LYS A 94 -5.43 -9.57 -4.47
C LYS A 94 -4.71 -8.55 -3.59
N PRO A 95 -4.51 -7.32 -4.10
CA PRO A 95 -3.84 -6.23 -3.38
C PRO A 95 -4.77 -5.60 -2.34
N MET A 96 -4.91 -6.24 -1.18
CA MET A 96 -5.83 -5.79 -0.13
C MET A 96 -5.21 -4.71 0.76
N CYS A 97 -6.02 -3.72 1.12
CA CYS A 97 -5.74 -2.72 2.15
C CYS A 97 -5.94 -3.34 3.54
N VAL A 98 -4.86 -3.48 4.29
CA VAL A 98 -4.86 -4.01 5.67
C VAL A 98 -5.23 -2.95 6.69
N THR A 99 -5.08 -1.67 6.36
CA THR A 99 -5.58 -0.56 7.18
C THR A 99 -7.12 -0.51 7.19
N PHE A 100 -7.80 -1.31 6.36
CA PHE A 100 -9.25 -1.37 6.38
C PHE A 100 -9.77 -1.81 7.76
N LEU A 101 -10.59 -0.96 8.37
CA LEU A 101 -11.39 -1.28 9.54
C LEU A 101 -12.84 -0.99 9.18
N LYS A 102 -13.70 -2.00 9.27
CA LYS A 102 -15.13 -1.87 8.96
C LYS A 102 -15.76 -0.87 9.93
N ARG A 103 -16.64 -0.02 9.41
CA ARG A 103 -17.44 0.91 10.21
C ARG A 103 -18.54 0.16 10.98
#